data_AF-A0A2G1QR01-F1
#
_entry.id   AF-A0A2G1QR01-F1
#
_cell.length_a   1.000
_cell.length_b   1.000
_cell.length_c   1.000
_cell.angle_alpha   90.00
_cell.angle_beta   90.00
_cell.angle_gamma   90.00
#
_symmetry.space_group_name_H-M   'P 1'
#
loop_
_entity.id
_entity.type
_entity.pdbx_description
1 polymer ?
#
loop_
_entity_poly.entity_id
_entity_poly.type
_entity_poly.pdbx_seq_one_letter_code
_entity_poly.pdbx_strand_id
1 'polypeptide(L)'
;MKPSTFKTSAAAAAWMFSSLAAGAQDLPPACVNDPAKMPVAWQPPALLENLDPAPWSADEDSEAKKAVEAALDQLIGLFRSRPDVIQDIWDDSIESVIQVTYATANHPAIDAKAEQAARENLGTLMEPYLDLPPEEAACIEFRELLPLAIFANRLLPGDDKNRETITERTNAAVADCGTLETAIPVDYQGILQTGASGPADIEDLFDLALWSIWLTEASVNDAIEVPDEADGFAEAAWAYFSSYDFGPARPFTPALRNTDFLKTADLAVHVTQIPTGVRRYPIDIADNPSLYRFLRENFYTLMQMNDFDTFASVVDTLRQYGCGPKNDRQVRDGVRYVLAVYRRTRGDWLRYYLYKLFPDLTESDLARIKLNKAEPTINSYELIHTAWVGMLALRDRHPAEPEAGTYGGAIRAWLPRQ
;
A
#
# COMPACT_ATOMS: atom_id res chain seq x y z
N MET A 1 10.18 -81.37 29.24
CA MET A 1 11.63 -81.12 29.45
C MET A 1 11.82 -79.62 29.65
N LYS A 2 12.42 -79.20 30.78
CA LYS A 2 12.91 -77.81 31.02
C LYS A 2 14.16 -77.54 30.14
N PRO A 3 14.75 -76.32 30.13
CA PRO A 3 14.27 -75.05 29.56
C PRO A 3 15.35 -74.42 28.64
N SER A 4 15.05 -73.39 27.85
CA SER A 4 16.11 -72.51 27.31
C SER A 4 15.73 -71.03 27.35
N THR A 5 16.25 -70.38 28.38
CA THR A 5 16.78 -69.01 28.45
C THR A 5 16.37 -67.98 27.40
N PHE A 6 15.63 -66.98 27.89
CA PHE A 6 15.59 -65.61 27.38
C PHE A 6 17.00 -64.98 27.40
N LYS A 7 17.39 -64.34 26.30
CA LYS A 7 18.29 -63.18 26.30
C LYS A 7 17.78 -62.14 25.30
N THR A 8 17.74 -60.92 25.79
CA THR A 8 17.35 -59.67 25.16
C THR A 8 18.30 -59.26 24.04
N SER A 9 17.77 -58.60 23.02
CA SER A 9 18.53 -57.78 22.09
C SER A 9 17.68 -56.56 21.75
N ALA A 10 18.06 -55.42 22.32
CA ALA A 10 17.48 -54.12 22.03
C ALA A 10 17.90 -53.70 20.61
N ALA A 11 16.93 -53.53 19.73
CA ALA A 11 17.12 -52.80 18.47
C ALA A 11 16.64 -51.37 18.69
N ALA A 12 17.59 -50.46 18.89
CA ALA A 12 17.35 -49.02 18.83
C ALA A 12 17.10 -48.65 17.36
N ALA A 13 15.87 -48.27 17.04
CA ALA A 13 15.55 -47.61 15.78
C ALA A 13 16.07 -46.17 15.85
N ALA A 14 17.23 -45.92 15.25
CA ALA A 14 17.75 -44.59 15.02
C ALA A 14 16.85 -43.90 13.98
N TRP A 15 15.95 -43.04 14.44
CA TRP A 15 15.34 -42.01 13.62
C TRP A 15 16.44 -41.01 13.27
N MET A 16 16.92 -41.05 12.03
CA MET A 16 17.67 -39.93 11.47
C MET A 16 16.71 -38.76 11.32
N PHE A 17 16.71 -37.88 12.31
CA PHE A 17 16.40 -36.49 12.06
C PHE A 17 17.51 -35.95 11.16
N SER A 18 17.27 -35.98 9.84
CA SER A 18 17.97 -35.10 8.93
C SER A 18 17.61 -33.69 9.34
N SER A 19 18.44 -33.08 10.17
CA SER A 19 18.52 -31.64 10.34
C SER A 19 18.78 -31.05 8.96
N LEU A 20 17.71 -30.64 8.27
CA LEU A 20 17.80 -29.61 7.25
C LEU A 20 18.29 -28.37 7.99
N ALA A 21 19.60 -28.19 8.07
CA ALA A 21 20.18 -26.88 8.22
C ALA A 21 19.66 -26.09 7.01
N ALA A 22 18.62 -25.29 7.24
CA ALA A 22 18.25 -24.22 6.33
C ALA A 22 19.52 -23.38 6.19
N GLY A 23 20.21 -23.53 5.04
CA GLY A 23 21.29 -22.63 4.70
C GLY A 23 20.70 -21.24 4.75
N ALA A 24 21.30 -20.35 5.53
CA ALA A 24 21.00 -18.93 5.46
C ALA A 24 21.09 -18.54 3.98
N GLN A 25 19.94 -18.33 3.33
CA GLN A 25 19.94 -17.70 2.02
C GLN A 25 20.49 -16.30 2.29
N ASP A 26 21.64 -15.97 1.71
CA ASP A 26 22.18 -14.61 1.79
C ASP A 26 21.10 -13.66 1.27
N LEU A 27 20.49 -12.90 2.18
CA LEU A 27 19.50 -11.90 1.83
C LEU A 27 20.16 -10.86 0.93
N PRO A 28 19.50 -10.42 -0.16
CA PRO A 28 20.06 -9.38 -1.00
C PRO A 28 20.27 -8.08 -0.19
N PRO A 29 21.20 -7.20 -0.59
CA PRO A 29 21.40 -5.92 0.08
C PRO A 29 20.14 -5.06 0.01
N ALA A 30 19.74 -4.45 1.12
CA ALA A 30 18.54 -3.60 1.19
C ALA A 30 18.60 -2.42 0.23
N CYS A 31 19.74 -1.73 0.14
CA CYS A 31 19.93 -0.57 -0.72
C CYS A 31 21.29 -0.64 -1.42
N VAL A 32 21.33 -0.32 -2.72
CA VAL A 32 22.55 -0.38 -3.53
C VAL A 32 22.73 0.92 -4.30
N ASN A 33 23.72 1.72 -3.94
CA ASN A 33 24.00 2.99 -4.63
C ASN A 33 24.94 2.83 -5.83
N ASP A 34 25.84 1.86 -5.79
CA ASP A 34 26.86 1.63 -6.82
C ASP A 34 26.31 0.66 -7.88
N PRO A 35 26.08 1.10 -9.13
CA PRO A 35 25.55 0.25 -10.19
C PRO A 35 26.41 -1.00 -10.43
N ALA A 36 27.74 -0.92 -10.23
CA ALA A 36 28.63 -2.05 -10.43
C ALA A 36 28.45 -3.16 -9.38
N LYS A 37 27.82 -2.85 -8.24
CA LYS A 37 27.49 -3.79 -7.17
C LYS A 37 26.04 -4.28 -7.23
N MET A 38 25.23 -3.73 -8.13
CA MET A 38 23.86 -4.18 -8.33
C MET A 38 23.85 -5.58 -8.97
N PRO A 39 23.00 -6.49 -8.48
CA PRO A 39 22.66 -7.71 -9.22
C PRO A 39 22.28 -7.39 -10.67
N VAL A 40 22.68 -8.23 -11.62
CA VAL A 40 22.44 -7.99 -13.06
C VAL A 40 20.96 -7.75 -13.36
N ALA A 41 20.06 -8.50 -12.70
CA ALA A 41 18.61 -8.34 -12.84
C ALA A 41 18.07 -7.00 -12.32
N TRP A 42 18.85 -6.25 -11.52
CA TRP A 42 18.46 -4.94 -10.99
C TRP A 42 19.06 -3.79 -11.80
N GLN A 43 20.00 -4.05 -12.70
CA GLN A 43 20.67 -3.02 -13.47
C GLN A 43 19.73 -2.42 -14.52
N PRO A 44 19.85 -1.12 -14.83
CA PRO A 44 19.05 -0.51 -15.88
C PRO A 44 19.35 -1.16 -17.23
N PRO A 45 18.32 -1.51 -18.03
CA PRO A 45 18.52 -2.00 -19.38
C PRO A 45 19.17 -0.93 -20.25
N ALA A 46 19.95 -1.35 -21.25
CA ALA A 46 20.64 -0.43 -22.17
C ALA A 46 19.70 0.56 -22.90
N LEU A 47 18.42 0.19 -23.06
CA LEU A 47 17.37 1.00 -23.68
C LEU A 47 16.96 2.22 -22.83
N LEU A 48 17.22 2.22 -21.52
CA LEU A 48 17.10 3.43 -20.70
C LEU A 48 18.37 4.29 -20.87
N GLU A 49 18.53 4.83 -22.08
CA GLU A 49 19.66 5.73 -22.37
C GLU A 49 19.50 7.02 -21.55
N ASN A 50 20.61 7.48 -20.96
CA ASN A 50 20.76 8.77 -20.25
C ASN A 50 20.10 8.91 -18.86
N LEU A 51 20.04 7.83 -18.06
CA LEU A 51 19.79 8.00 -16.62
C LEU A 51 20.94 8.79 -15.98
N ASP A 52 20.64 9.94 -15.38
CA ASP A 52 21.64 10.82 -14.78
C ASP A 52 22.42 10.08 -13.67
N PRO A 53 23.75 9.86 -13.80
CA PRO A 53 24.55 9.18 -12.78
C PRO A 53 24.88 10.06 -11.57
N ALA A 54 24.67 11.38 -11.66
CA ALA A 54 25.07 12.33 -10.63
C ALA A 54 24.47 11.97 -9.26
N PRO A 55 25.21 12.13 -8.15
CA PRO A 55 24.65 12.00 -6.81
C PRO A 55 23.41 12.87 -6.63
N TRP A 56 22.55 12.47 -5.69
CA TRP A 56 21.39 13.28 -5.33
C TRP A 56 21.82 14.61 -4.71
N SER A 57 21.21 15.71 -5.17
CA SER A 57 21.61 17.08 -4.84
C SER A 57 20.64 17.77 -3.88
N ALA A 58 21.09 18.88 -3.29
CA ALA A 58 20.25 19.72 -2.44
C ALA A 58 19.13 20.44 -3.22
N ASP A 59 19.35 20.74 -4.50
CA ASP A 59 18.32 21.32 -5.37
C ASP A 59 17.20 20.32 -5.62
N GLU A 60 17.55 19.04 -5.83
CA GLU A 60 16.58 17.96 -5.97
C GLU A 60 15.82 17.69 -4.65
N ASP A 61 16.48 17.78 -3.48
CA ASP A 61 15.82 17.77 -2.17
C ASP A 61 14.77 18.91 -2.08
N SER A 62 15.12 20.13 -2.52
CA SER A 62 14.20 21.28 -2.48
C SER A 62 13.04 21.13 -3.46
N GLU A 63 13.31 20.59 -4.66
CA GLU A 63 12.29 20.37 -5.69
C GLU A 63 11.29 19.30 -5.26
N ALA A 64 11.76 18.18 -4.69
CA ALA A 64 10.89 17.12 -4.15
C ALA A 64 9.93 17.66 -3.08
N LYS A 65 10.43 18.48 -2.14
CA LYS A 65 9.60 19.11 -1.10
C LYS A 65 8.52 20.01 -1.69
N LYS A 66 8.88 20.87 -2.65
CA LYS A 66 7.92 21.73 -3.34
C LYS A 66 6.86 20.93 -4.10
N ALA A 67 7.26 19.81 -4.72
CA ALA A 67 6.35 18.97 -5.47
C ALA A 67 5.36 18.23 -4.55
N VAL A 68 5.80 17.79 -3.37
CA VAL A 68 4.95 17.21 -2.31
C VAL A 68 3.93 18.24 -1.79
N GLU A 69 4.40 19.44 -1.43
CA GLU A 69 3.52 20.53 -1.00
C GLU A 69 2.50 20.88 -2.09
N ALA A 70 2.92 20.98 -3.35
CA ALA A 70 2.04 21.26 -4.47
C ALA A 70 0.97 20.18 -4.67
N ALA A 71 1.32 18.89 -4.51
CA ALA A 71 0.35 17.79 -4.61
C ALA A 71 -0.75 17.91 -3.55
N LEU A 72 -0.35 18.08 -2.28
CA LEU A 72 -1.30 18.23 -1.18
C LEU A 72 -2.21 19.45 -1.40
N ASP A 73 -1.65 20.59 -1.79
CA ASP A 73 -2.40 21.82 -2.05
C ASP A 73 -3.42 21.65 -3.17
N GLN A 74 -3.06 20.92 -4.22
CA GLN A 74 -3.93 20.64 -5.36
C GLN A 74 -5.05 19.67 -5.01
N LEU A 75 -4.76 18.60 -4.26
CA LEU A 75 -5.77 17.67 -3.76
C LEU A 75 -6.80 18.38 -2.87
N ILE A 76 -6.32 19.16 -1.90
CA ILE A 76 -7.19 19.96 -1.02
C ILE A 76 -8.02 20.97 -1.83
N GLY A 77 -7.39 21.65 -2.78
CA GLY A 77 -8.07 22.59 -3.67
C GLY A 77 -9.15 21.91 -4.51
N LEU A 78 -8.88 20.71 -5.01
CA LEU A 78 -9.84 19.90 -5.77
C LEU A 78 -11.04 19.55 -4.90
N PHE A 79 -10.86 18.89 -3.76
CA PHE A 79 -11.96 18.45 -2.89
C PHE A 79 -12.85 19.61 -2.43
N ARG A 80 -12.25 20.78 -2.13
CA ARG A 80 -13.02 21.99 -1.78
C ARG A 80 -13.83 22.56 -2.95
N SER A 81 -13.33 22.44 -4.17
CA SER A 81 -14.01 22.95 -5.37
C SER A 81 -14.96 21.94 -6.01
N ARG A 82 -14.80 20.66 -5.70
CA ARG A 82 -15.55 19.50 -6.20
C ARG A 82 -15.85 18.53 -5.06
N PRO A 83 -16.77 18.86 -4.12
CA PRO A 83 -17.13 17.97 -3.02
C PRO A 83 -17.77 16.66 -3.49
N ASP A 84 -18.30 16.62 -4.71
CA ASP A 84 -18.78 15.40 -5.36
C ASP A 84 -17.67 14.36 -5.54
N VAL A 85 -16.43 14.79 -5.79
CA VAL A 85 -15.28 13.89 -5.89
C VAL A 85 -15.05 13.14 -4.57
N ILE A 86 -15.32 13.76 -3.42
CA ILE A 86 -15.18 13.13 -2.10
C ILE A 86 -16.10 11.90 -2.02
N GLN A 87 -17.36 12.05 -2.45
CA GLN A 87 -18.34 10.97 -2.47
C GLN A 87 -18.02 9.92 -3.53
N ASP A 88 -17.52 10.33 -4.70
CA ASP A 88 -17.19 9.42 -5.81
C ASP A 88 -16.07 8.42 -5.47
N ILE A 89 -15.06 8.86 -4.72
CA ILE A 89 -13.86 8.05 -4.39
C ILE A 89 -13.84 7.59 -2.94
N TRP A 90 -14.86 7.94 -2.16
CA TRP A 90 -15.03 7.51 -0.77
C TRP A 90 -13.78 7.75 0.09
N ASP A 91 -13.33 6.74 0.83
CA ASP A 91 -12.22 6.79 1.78
C ASP A 91 -10.87 7.16 1.14
N ASP A 92 -10.67 6.93 -0.17
CA ASP A 92 -9.50 7.42 -0.91
C ASP A 92 -9.38 8.95 -0.85
N SER A 93 -10.49 9.67 -0.66
CA SER A 93 -10.47 11.12 -0.46
C SER A 93 -9.80 11.52 0.85
N ILE A 94 -9.90 10.67 1.89
CA ILE A 94 -9.23 10.85 3.17
C ILE A 94 -7.78 10.39 3.03
N GLU A 95 -7.57 9.18 2.49
CA GLU A 95 -6.26 8.55 2.34
C GLU A 95 -5.28 9.41 1.54
N SER A 96 -5.73 9.93 0.39
CA SER A 96 -4.91 10.71 -0.54
C SER A 96 -4.30 11.97 0.06
N VAL A 97 -4.91 12.51 1.12
CA VAL A 97 -4.36 13.67 1.85
C VAL A 97 -3.65 13.25 3.12
N ILE A 98 -4.20 12.31 3.91
CA ILE A 98 -3.61 11.97 5.22
C ILE A 98 -2.35 11.13 5.08
N GLN A 99 -2.23 10.31 4.04
CA GLN A 99 -1.09 9.40 3.93
C GLN A 99 0.24 10.13 3.87
N VAL A 100 0.29 11.41 3.44
CA VAL A 100 1.52 12.22 3.45
C VAL A 100 2.15 12.35 4.85
N THR A 101 1.34 12.25 5.91
CA THR A 101 1.79 12.33 7.31
C THR A 101 2.37 11.01 7.80
N TYR A 102 2.07 9.89 7.14
CA TYR A 102 2.51 8.56 7.57
C TYR A 102 4.00 8.39 7.36
N ALA A 103 4.77 8.09 8.40
CA ALA A 103 6.23 8.03 8.30
C ALA A 103 6.86 9.34 7.78
N THR A 104 6.28 10.51 8.07
CA THR A 104 6.81 11.81 7.64
C THR A 104 8.05 12.24 8.45
N ALA A 105 8.95 13.00 7.82
CA ALA A 105 10.15 13.58 8.45
C ALA A 105 9.87 14.71 9.45
N ASN A 106 8.68 14.74 10.06
CA ASN A 106 8.17 15.80 10.93
C ASN A 106 8.08 17.15 10.19
N HIS A 107 7.00 17.34 9.44
CA HIS A 107 6.66 18.60 8.79
C HIS A 107 5.35 19.15 9.38
N PRO A 108 5.36 19.73 10.60
CA PRO A 108 4.13 20.03 11.35
C PRO A 108 3.09 20.85 10.59
N ALA A 109 3.53 21.75 9.72
CA ALA A 109 2.63 22.56 8.90
C ALA A 109 1.94 21.76 7.78
N ILE A 110 2.66 20.81 7.16
CA ILE A 110 2.09 19.89 6.17
C ILE A 110 1.16 18.91 6.89
N ASP A 111 1.59 18.37 8.03
CA ASP A 111 0.83 17.39 8.80
C ASP A 111 -0.50 17.98 9.28
N ALA A 112 -0.48 19.17 9.91
CA ALA A 112 -1.68 19.85 10.35
C ALA A 112 -2.63 20.19 9.19
N LYS A 113 -2.09 20.55 8.03
CA LYS A 113 -2.87 20.84 6.82
C LYS A 113 -3.54 19.59 6.26
N ALA A 114 -2.80 18.49 6.17
CA ALA A 114 -3.27 17.19 5.70
C ALA A 114 -4.35 16.63 6.63
N GLU A 115 -4.10 16.64 7.95
CA GLU A 115 -5.08 16.21 8.96
C GLU A 115 -6.37 17.02 8.92
N GLN A 116 -6.26 18.34 8.75
CA GLN A 116 -7.44 19.20 8.65
C GLN A 116 -8.26 18.87 7.40
N ALA A 117 -7.62 18.68 6.25
CA ALA A 117 -8.31 18.28 5.03
C ALA A 117 -8.94 16.88 5.13
N ALA A 118 -8.22 15.93 5.75
CA ALA A 118 -8.73 14.59 6.02
C ALA A 118 -9.98 14.63 6.90
N ARG A 119 -9.99 15.47 7.96
CA ARG A 119 -11.18 15.71 8.80
C ARG A 119 -12.35 16.34 8.03
N GLU A 120 -12.06 17.30 7.14
CA GLU A 120 -13.08 17.92 6.28
C GLU A 120 -13.74 16.87 5.37
N ASN A 121 -12.93 16.05 4.69
CA ASN A 121 -13.43 14.97 3.81
C ASN A 121 -14.21 13.91 4.60
N LEU A 122 -13.67 13.47 5.74
CA LEU A 122 -14.36 12.53 6.65
C LEU A 122 -15.72 13.08 7.09
N GLY A 123 -15.80 14.37 7.46
CA GLY A 123 -17.07 15.02 7.82
C GLY A 123 -18.12 14.91 6.72
N THR A 124 -17.72 15.12 5.46
CA THR A 124 -18.59 14.96 4.29
C THR A 124 -19.05 13.52 4.08
N LEU A 125 -18.18 12.52 4.29
CA LEU A 125 -18.53 11.10 4.13
C LEU A 125 -19.42 10.57 5.25
N MET A 126 -19.27 11.09 6.48
CA MET A 126 -20.09 10.66 7.62
C MET A 126 -21.51 11.25 7.59
N GLU A 127 -21.70 12.43 6.98
CA GLU A 127 -22.97 13.19 7.00
C GLU A 127 -24.23 12.33 6.74
N PRO A 128 -24.26 11.41 5.75
CA PRO A 128 -25.44 10.58 5.48
C PRO A 128 -25.85 9.64 6.63
N TYR A 129 -24.94 9.34 7.57
CA TYR A 129 -25.15 8.36 8.62
C TYR A 129 -25.39 8.98 10.01
N LEU A 130 -25.09 10.28 10.21
CA LEU A 130 -25.08 10.91 11.54
C LEU A 130 -26.46 11.03 12.20
N ASP A 131 -27.53 11.05 11.42
CA ASP A 131 -28.91 11.13 11.90
C ASP A 131 -29.64 9.78 11.87
N LEU A 132 -28.97 8.70 11.43
CA LEU A 132 -29.55 7.37 11.35
C LEU A 132 -29.37 6.59 12.66
N PRO A 133 -30.42 5.94 13.20
CA PRO A 133 -30.29 5.16 14.43
C PRO A 133 -29.31 3.98 14.25
N PRO A 134 -28.34 3.76 15.15
CA PRO A 134 -27.39 2.64 15.06
C PRO A 134 -28.07 1.27 14.93
N GLU A 135 -29.19 1.05 15.64
CA GLU A 135 -29.95 -0.20 15.61
C GLU A 135 -30.60 -0.54 14.26
N GLU A 136 -30.66 0.43 13.34
CA GLU A 136 -31.15 0.24 11.98
C GLU A 136 -30.02 -0.05 10.98
N ALA A 137 -28.77 -0.14 11.43
CA ALA A 137 -27.64 -0.48 10.58
C ALA A 137 -27.77 -1.93 10.09
N ALA A 138 -27.63 -2.12 8.78
CA ALA A 138 -27.63 -3.44 8.16
C ALA A 138 -26.21 -3.92 7.83
N CYS A 139 -26.01 -5.23 7.73
CA CYS A 139 -24.72 -5.84 7.43
C CYS A 139 -24.05 -5.25 6.19
N ILE A 140 -24.83 -4.92 5.15
CA ILE A 140 -24.30 -4.37 3.90
C ILE A 140 -23.58 -3.02 4.10
N GLU A 141 -23.91 -2.28 5.15
CA GLU A 141 -23.27 -0.99 5.47
C GLU A 141 -21.89 -1.17 6.12
N PHE A 142 -21.56 -2.34 6.67
CA PHE A 142 -20.29 -2.56 7.38
C PHE A 142 -19.07 -2.20 6.52
N ARG A 143 -19.10 -2.59 5.25
CA ARG A 143 -18.03 -2.28 4.28
C ARG A 143 -17.78 -0.77 4.14
N GLU A 144 -18.85 0.02 4.11
CA GLU A 144 -18.76 1.48 3.92
C GLU A 144 -18.39 2.18 5.23
N LEU A 145 -18.92 1.68 6.36
CA LEU A 145 -18.76 2.29 7.67
C LEU A 145 -17.42 1.99 8.33
N LEU A 146 -16.82 0.80 8.10
CA LEU A 146 -15.58 0.42 8.76
C LEU A 146 -14.42 1.40 8.50
N PRO A 147 -14.10 1.80 7.25
CA PRO A 147 -13.08 2.83 7.01
C PRO A 147 -13.41 4.15 7.72
N LEU A 148 -14.69 4.58 7.73
CA LEU A 148 -15.11 5.80 8.40
C LEU A 148 -14.90 5.74 9.91
N ALA A 149 -15.23 4.63 10.56
CA ALA A 149 -15.00 4.44 12.00
C ALA A 149 -13.50 4.45 12.34
N ILE A 150 -12.66 3.82 11.51
CA ILE A 150 -11.21 3.82 11.67
C ILE A 150 -10.65 5.24 11.56
N PHE A 151 -11.05 5.99 10.53
CA PHE A 151 -10.62 7.38 10.38
C PHE A 151 -11.18 8.31 11.45
N ALA A 152 -12.44 8.13 11.87
CA ALA A 152 -13.05 8.91 12.95
C ALA A 152 -12.29 8.74 14.26
N ASN A 153 -11.95 7.50 14.63
CA ASN A 153 -11.18 7.24 15.84
C ASN A 153 -9.72 7.67 15.77
N ARG A 154 -9.18 7.86 14.56
CA ARG A 154 -7.83 8.42 14.35
C ARG A 154 -7.80 9.95 14.37
N LEU A 155 -8.80 10.59 13.76
CA LEU A 155 -8.73 12.01 13.40
C LEU A 155 -9.56 12.92 14.33
N LEU A 156 -10.59 12.38 14.99
CA LEU A 156 -11.51 13.14 15.84
C LEU A 156 -11.17 12.99 17.33
N PRO A 157 -11.49 14.02 18.15
CA PRO A 157 -11.35 13.94 19.61
C PRO A 157 -12.16 12.79 20.24
N GLY A 158 -11.72 12.36 21.41
CA GLY A 158 -12.38 11.29 22.18
C GLY A 158 -13.82 11.59 22.60
N ASP A 159 -14.19 12.85 22.73
CA ASP A 159 -15.52 13.32 23.11
C ASP A 159 -16.35 13.80 21.91
N ASP A 160 -15.89 13.55 20.68
CA ASP A 160 -16.63 13.89 19.48
C ASP A 160 -17.83 12.96 19.27
N LYS A 161 -19.04 13.54 19.25
CA LYS A 161 -20.29 12.79 19.07
C LYS A 161 -20.37 12.07 17.72
N ASN A 162 -19.82 12.66 16.65
CA ASN A 162 -19.87 12.04 15.32
C ASN A 162 -19.01 10.77 15.29
N ARG A 163 -17.87 10.78 15.99
CA ARG A 163 -17.03 9.60 16.20
C ARG A 163 -17.80 8.48 16.89
N GLU A 164 -18.50 8.79 17.99
CA GLU A 164 -19.32 7.84 18.73
C GLU A 164 -20.42 7.26 17.82
N THR A 165 -21.20 8.11 17.15
CA THR A 165 -22.31 7.69 16.28
C THR A 165 -21.86 6.77 15.14
N ILE A 166 -20.76 7.09 14.44
CA ILE A 166 -20.26 6.23 13.35
C ILE A 166 -19.70 4.91 13.91
N THR A 167 -19.04 4.94 15.07
CA THR A 167 -18.53 3.73 15.70
C THR A 167 -19.67 2.79 16.12
N GLU A 168 -20.70 3.32 16.79
CA GLU A 168 -21.89 2.55 17.18
C GLU A 168 -22.60 1.93 15.98
N ARG A 169 -22.77 2.70 14.89
CA ARG A 169 -23.39 2.20 13.66
C ARG A 169 -22.55 1.10 13.00
N THR A 170 -21.22 1.24 13.01
CA THR A 170 -20.30 0.22 12.49
C THR A 170 -20.40 -1.09 13.28
N ASN A 171 -20.43 -0.99 14.61
CA ASN A 171 -20.57 -2.16 15.48
C ASN A 171 -21.95 -2.82 15.35
N ALA A 172 -23.01 -2.04 15.15
CA ALA A 172 -24.33 -2.58 14.85
C ALA A 172 -24.36 -3.31 13.49
N ALA A 173 -23.73 -2.74 12.46
CA ALA A 173 -23.64 -3.37 11.14
C ALA A 173 -22.87 -4.70 11.17
N VAL A 174 -21.73 -4.76 11.88
CA VAL A 174 -20.96 -6.01 11.99
C VAL A 174 -21.69 -7.08 12.80
N ALA A 175 -22.45 -6.67 13.83
CA ALA A 175 -23.31 -7.58 14.59
C ALA A 175 -24.44 -8.17 13.74
N ASP A 176 -25.03 -7.38 12.82
CA ASP A 176 -26.04 -7.86 11.86
C ASP A 176 -25.47 -8.89 10.88
N CYS A 177 -24.20 -8.77 10.49
CA CYS A 177 -23.52 -9.75 9.65
C CYS A 177 -23.37 -11.13 10.32
N GLY A 178 -23.17 -11.14 11.64
CA GLY A 178 -23.01 -12.34 12.46
C GLY A 178 -21.69 -13.10 12.27
N THR A 179 -21.11 -13.10 11.06
CA THR A 179 -19.85 -13.79 10.73
C THR A 179 -18.98 -12.92 9.83
N LEU A 180 -17.66 -13.10 9.89
CA LEU A 180 -16.74 -12.39 9.00
C LEU A 180 -17.00 -12.70 7.52
N GLU A 181 -17.35 -13.95 7.17
CA GLU A 181 -17.67 -14.36 5.80
C GLU A 181 -18.85 -13.57 5.20
N THR A 182 -19.82 -13.19 6.02
CA THR A 182 -20.94 -12.36 5.58
C THR A 182 -20.57 -10.87 5.55
N ALA A 183 -19.67 -10.45 6.42
CA ALA A 183 -19.27 -9.05 6.58
C ALA A 183 -18.36 -8.54 5.45
N ILE A 184 -17.56 -9.41 4.83
CA ILE A 184 -16.58 -9.02 3.81
C ILE A 184 -16.90 -9.69 2.46
N PRO A 185 -16.74 -8.98 1.33
CA PRO A 185 -17.12 -9.49 0.00
C PRO A 185 -16.11 -10.47 -0.62
N VAL A 186 -15.16 -11.02 0.15
CA VAL A 186 -14.08 -11.89 -0.33
C VAL A 186 -14.25 -13.31 0.21
N ASP A 187 -14.14 -14.31 -0.67
CA ASP A 187 -14.05 -15.74 -0.28
C ASP A 187 -12.65 -16.05 0.28
N TYR A 188 -12.32 -15.42 1.41
CA TYR A 188 -11.00 -15.56 2.03
C TYR A 188 -10.74 -17.01 2.45
N GLN A 189 -11.77 -17.75 2.88
CA GLN A 189 -11.61 -19.14 3.28
C GLN A 189 -11.23 -20.01 2.08
N GLY A 190 -11.89 -19.86 0.93
CA GLY A 190 -11.54 -20.57 -0.30
C GLY A 190 -10.13 -20.24 -0.77
N ILE A 191 -9.75 -18.96 -0.76
CA ILE A 191 -8.40 -18.51 -1.14
C ILE A 191 -7.34 -19.11 -0.21
N LEU A 192 -7.52 -18.99 1.10
CA LEU A 192 -6.55 -19.50 2.09
C LEU A 192 -6.46 -21.04 2.08
N GLN A 193 -7.56 -21.75 1.80
CA GLN A 193 -7.58 -23.22 1.73
C GLN A 193 -6.90 -23.76 0.47
N THR A 194 -7.06 -23.09 -0.68
CA THR A 194 -6.41 -23.50 -1.93
C THR A 194 -4.91 -23.20 -1.92
N GLY A 195 -4.49 -22.26 -1.07
CA GLY A 195 -3.10 -21.85 -0.89
C GLY A 195 -2.56 -21.06 -2.10
N ALA A 196 -1.32 -20.59 -1.99
CA ALA A 196 -0.70 -19.71 -2.98
C ALA A 196 -0.49 -20.32 -4.39
N SER A 197 -0.76 -21.63 -4.56
CA SER A 197 -0.72 -22.33 -5.84
C SER A 197 -2.10 -22.53 -6.47
N GLY A 198 -3.17 -22.11 -5.78
CA GLY A 198 -4.55 -22.17 -6.25
C GLY A 198 -4.91 -21.06 -7.23
N PRO A 199 -5.95 -21.25 -8.06
CA PRO A 199 -6.44 -20.21 -8.95
C PRO A 199 -7.28 -19.18 -8.16
N ALA A 200 -6.63 -18.17 -7.59
CA ALA A 200 -7.31 -16.97 -7.10
C ALA A 200 -7.31 -15.89 -8.19
N ASP A 201 -8.43 -15.20 -8.39
CA ASP A 201 -8.43 -14.01 -9.23
C ASP A 201 -7.63 -12.90 -8.53
N ILE A 202 -6.97 -12.06 -9.31
CA ILE A 202 -6.07 -11.06 -8.74
C ILE A 202 -6.83 -9.99 -7.96
N GLU A 203 -8.06 -9.67 -8.37
CA GLU A 203 -8.95 -8.74 -7.65
C GLU A 203 -9.30 -9.29 -6.25
N ASP A 204 -9.57 -10.60 -6.14
CA ASP A 204 -9.81 -11.24 -4.84
C ASP A 204 -8.55 -11.18 -3.94
N LEU A 205 -7.36 -11.24 -4.53
CA LEU A 205 -6.10 -11.07 -3.80
C LEU A 205 -5.88 -9.62 -3.35
N PHE A 206 -6.31 -8.62 -4.13
CA PHE A 206 -6.33 -7.23 -3.68
C PHE A 206 -7.27 -7.07 -2.49
N ASP A 207 -8.50 -7.59 -2.57
CA ASP A 207 -9.45 -7.53 -1.47
C ASP A 207 -8.93 -8.24 -0.23
N LEU A 208 -8.28 -9.40 -0.37
CA LEU A 208 -7.64 -10.09 0.75
C LEU A 208 -6.58 -9.21 1.44
N ALA A 209 -5.76 -8.50 0.67
CA ALA A 209 -4.76 -7.58 1.21
C ALA A 209 -5.39 -6.35 1.90
N LEU A 210 -6.41 -5.74 1.28
CA LEU A 210 -7.13 -4.58 1.83
C LEU A 210 -7.86 -4.94 3.13
N TRP A 211 -8.60 -6.05 3.17
CA TRP A 211 -9.27 -6.50 4.39
C TRP A 211 -8.30 -6.87 5.50
N SER A 212 -7.11 -7.40 5.17
CA SER A 212 -6.06 -7.63 6.16
C SER A 212 -5.63 -6.33 6.85
N ILE A 213 -5.57 -5.23 6.10
CA ILE A 213 -5.24 -3.91 6.62
C ILE A 213 -6.39 -3.38 7.49
N TRP A 214 -7.61 -3.36 6.96
CA TRP A 214 -8.77 -2.80 7.67
C TRP A 214 -9.10 -3.53 8.96
N LEU A 215 -9.08 -4.87 8.96
CA LEU A 215 -9.35 -5.66 10.16
C LEU A 215 -8.24 -5.51 11.21
N THR A 216 -6.98 -5.36 10.79
CA THR A 216 -5.90 -5.08 11.74
C THR A 216 -6.05 -3.69 12.36
N GLU A 217 -6.38 -2.67 11.55
CA GLU A 217 -6.64 -1.30 12.04
C GLU A 217 -7.80 -1.24 13.03
N ALA A 218 -8.86 -2.03 12.79
CA ALA A 218 -9.99 -2.15 13.70
C ALA A 218 -9.58 -2.88 15.00
N SER A 219 -8.84 -3.98 14.90
CA SER A 219 -8.44 -4.81 16.05
C SER A 219 -7.55 -4.09 17.07
N VAL A 220 -6.82 -3.05 16.65
CA VAL A 220 -5.98 -2.23 17.54
C VAL A 220 -6.73 -1.04 18.13
N ASN A 221 -8.04 -0.96 17.89
CA ASN A 221 -8.92 0.08 18.40
C ASN A 221 -10.05 -0.54 19.23
N ASP A 222 -9.94 -0.42 20.55
CA ASP A 222 -10.86 -1.01 21.53
C ASP A 222 -12.34 -0.59 21.38
N ALA A 223 -12.64 0.46 20.59
CA ALA A 223 -14.01 0.92 20.37
C ALA A 223 -14.69 0.26 19.15
N ILE A 224 -13.91 -0.29 18.20
CA ILE A 224 -14.44 -0.89 16.97
C ILE A 224 -14.50 -2.40 17.17
N GLU A 225 -15.71 -2.95 17.04
CA GLU A 225 -15.92 -4.39 17.12
C GLU A 225 -15.66 -5.04 15.76
N VAL A 226 -15.04 -6.22 15.79
CA VAL A 226 -14.89 -7.12 14.64
C VAL A 226 -15.25 -8.55 15.08
N PRO A 227 -15.69 -9.42 14.16
CA PRO A 227 -15.98 -10.81 14.51
C PRO A 227 -14.73 -11.53 15.02
N ASP A 228 -14.88 -12.49 15.93
CA ASP A 228 -13.76 -13.30 16.46
C ASP A 228 -12.95 -13.98 15.33
N GLU A 229 -13.57 -14.28 14.19
CA GLU A 229 -12.88 -14.85 13.03
C GLU A 229 -11.88 -13.89 12.37
N ALA A 230 -11.91 -12.60 12.70
CA ALA A 230 -10.89 -11.64 12.27
C ALA A 230 -9.55 -11.86 12.99
N ASP A 231 -9.55 -12.53 14.14
CA ASP A 231 -8.33 -12.89 14.85
C ASP A 231 -7.45 -13.80 13.99
N GLY A 232 -6.24 -13.33 13.69
CA GLY A 232 -5.29 -14.06 12.85
C GLY A 232 -5.56 -13.97 11.34
N PHE A 233 -6.58 -13.22 10.90
CA PHE A 233 -6.87 -13.03 9.46
C PHE A 233 -5.65 -12.47 8.71
N ALA A 234 -5.07 -11.37 9.21
CA ALA A 234 -3.92 -10.71 8.58
C ALA A 234 -2.66 -11.59 8.59
N GLU A 235 -2.47 -12.38 9.65
CA GLU A 235 -1.37 -13.36 9.73
C GLU A 235 -1.53 -14.45 8.67
N ALA A 236 -2.75 -14.99 8.51
CA ALA A 236 -3.04 -16.01 7.50
C ALA A 236 -2.90 -15.48 6.07
N ALA A 237 -3.40 -14.27 5.80
CA ALA A 237 -3.22 -13.60 4.52
C ALA A 237 -1.75 -13.32 4.22
N TRP A 238 -0.98 -12.85 5.21
CA TRP A 238 0.46 -12.66 5.06
C TRP A 238 1.20 -13.98 4.77
N ALA A 239 0.84 -15.07 5.46
CA ALA A 239 1.40 -16.39 5.21
C ALA A 239 1.11 -16.87 3.78
N TYR A 240 -0.10 -16.61 3.27
CA TYR A 240 -0.45 -16.84 1.87
C TYR A 240 0.49 -16.07 0.94
N PHE A 241 0.58 -14.74 1.09
CA PHE A 241 1.41 -13.89 0.23
C PHE A 241 2.92 -14.13 0.37
N SER A 242 3.37 -14.63 1.51
CA SER A 242 4.77 -15.04 1.72
C SER A 242 5.16 -16.25 0.85
N SER A 243 4.17 -17.03 0.41
CA SER A 243 4.36 -18.17 -0.50
C SER A 243 3.85 -17.91 -1.92
N TYR A 244 3.28 -16.73 -2.18
CA TYR A 244 2.77 -16.34 -3.49
C TYR A 244 3.89 -16.08 -4.49
N ASP A 245 3.78 -16.70 -5.67
CA ASP A 245 4.71 -16.49 -6.77
C ASP A 245 4.27 -15.28 -7.60
N PHE A 246 4.86 -14.12 -7.31
CA PHE A 246 4.69 -12.90 -8.12
C PHE A 246 5.28 -13.05 -9.54
N GLY A 247 5.96 -14.15 -9.84
CA GLY A 247 6.57 -14.45 -11.12
C GLY A 247 7.96 -13.83 -11.29
N PRO A 248 8.66 -14.19 -12.37
CA PRO A 248 10.02 -13.73 -12.62
C PRO A 248 10.05 -12.29 -13.13
N ALA A 249 11.24 -11.68 -13.07
CA ALA A 249 11.58 -10.46 -13.80
C ALA A 249 11.13 -10.55 -15.27
N ARG A 250 10.43 -9.52 -15.75
CA ARG A 250 10.00 -9.44 -17.15
C ARG A 250 10.77 -8.36 -17.90
N PRO A 251 11.26 -8.63 -19.12
CA PRO A 251 11.75 -7.56 -19.98
C PRO A 251 10.58 -6.72 -20.49
N PHE A 252 10.78 -5.41 -20.62
CA PHE A 252 9.80 -4.55 -21.29
C PHE A 252 9.73 -4.87 -22.78
N THR A 253 8.51 -4.98 -23.31
CA THR A 253 8.24 -5.09 -24.75
C THR A 253 7.13 -4.12 -25.14
N PRO A 254 7.39 -3.12 -26.01
CA PRO A 254 6.38 -2.11 -26.40
C PRO A 254 5.09 -2.71 -26.99
N ALA A 255 5.19 -3.88 -27.63
CA ALA A 255 4.05 -4.59 -28.24
C ALA A 255 3.14 -5.33 -27.23
N LEU A 256 3.55 -5.45 -25.97
CA LEU A 256 2.79 -6.12 -24.91
C LEU A 256 2.70 -5.19 -23.70
N ARG A 257 1.72 -4.28 -23.69
CA ARG A 257 1.23 -3.74 -22.42
C ARG A 257 0.54 -4.91 -21.71
N ASN A 258 1.31 -5.66 -20.93
CA ASN A 258 0.85 -6.87 -20.28
C ASN A 258 0.05 -6.47 -19.04
N THR A 259 -1.28 -6.44 -19.18
CA THR A 259 -2.21 -6.08 -18.11
C THR A 259 -2.02 -6.94 -16.87
N ASP A 260 -1.81 -8.25 -17.04
CA ASP A 260 -1.68 -9.19 -15.92
C ASP A 260 -0.41 -8.90 -15.11
N PHE A 261 0.68 -8.55 -15.79
CA PHE A 261 1.91 -8.13 -15.13
C PHE A 261 1.72 -6.82 -14.34
N LEU A 262 1.03 -5.82 -14.91
CA LEU A 262 0.75 -4.57 -14.19
C LEU A 262 -0.11 -4.81 -12.96
N LYS A 263 -1.17 -5.63 -13.08
CA LYS A 263 -1.99 -6.02 -11.93
C LYS A 263 -1.18 -6.77 -10.87
N THR A 264 -0.25 -7.65 -11.28
CA THR A 264 0.64 -8.34 -10.34
C THR A 264 1.61 -7.39 -9.65
N ALA A 265 2.14 -6.40 -10.37
CA ALA A 265 3.02 -5.40 -9.79
C ALA A 265 2.27 -4.48 -8.82
N ASP A 266 1.04 -4.13 -9.14
CA ASP A 266 0.18 -3.36 -8.26
C ASP A 266 -0.23 -4.16 -7.01
N LEU A 267 -0.56 -5.45 -7.15
CA LEU A 267 -0.79 -6.36 -6.03
C LEU A 267 0.45 -6.45 -5.13
N ALA A 268 1.65 -6.58 -5.71
CA ALA A 268 2.90 -6.64 -4.96
C ALA A 268 3.06 -5.40 -4.05
N VAL A 269 2.75 -4.20 -4.55
CA VAL A 269 2.78 -2.99 -3.72
C VAL A 269 1.72 -3.06 -2.62
N HIS A 270 0.49 -3.48 -2.91
CA HIS A 270 -0.57 -3.60 -1.90
C HIS A 270 -0.25 -4.63 -0.81
N VAL A 271 0.36 -5.75 -1.17
CA VAL A 271 0.84 -6.75 -0.19
C VAL A 271 1.88 -6.14 0.75
N THR A 272 2.77 -5.26 0.29
CA THR A 272 3.71 -4.57 1.21
C THR A 272 3.01 -3.62 2.19
N GLN A 273 1.77 -3.21 1.92
CA GLN A 273 1.01 -2.35 2.81
C GLN A 273 0.52 -3.08 4.06
N ILE A 274 0.40 -4.42 4.02
CA ILE A 274 0.03 -5.25 5.17
C ILE A 274 1.05 -5.08 6.30
N PRO A 275 2.35 -5.44 6.15
CA PRO A 275 3.27 -5.33 7.28
C PRO A 275 3.61 -3.88 7.62
N THR A 276 3.40 -2.95 6.69
CA THR A 276 3.74 -1.53 6.88
C THR A 276 2.58 -0.68 7.38
N GLY A 277 1.36 -1.22 7.48
CA GLY A 277 0.16 -0.48 7.86
C GLY A 277 -0.07 0.72 6.98
N VAL A 278 -0.22 0.49 5.67
CA VAL A 278 -0.37 1.56 4.68
C VAL A 278 0.84 2.50 4.70
N ARG A 279 2.04 1.88 4.74
CA ARG A 279 3.33 2.57 4.67
C ARG A 279 3.67 3.48 5.87
N ARG A 280 3.12 3.21 7.06
CA ARG A 280 3.47 3.86 8.35
C ARG A 280 4.71 3.25 9.01
N TYR A 281 4.89 1.94 8.91
CA TYR A 281 5.92 1.15 9.62
C TYR A 281 6.95 0.58 8.64
N PRO A 282 8.17 0.23 9.10
CA PRO A 282 9.20 -0.36 8.26
C PRO A 282 8.85 -1.80 7.84
N ILE A 283 9.42 -2.25 6.72
CA ILE A 283 9.41 -3.65 6.26
C ILE A 283 10.83 -4.12 6.04
N ASP A 284 11.09 -5.38 6.38
CA ASP A 284 12.39 -6.00 6.23
C ASP A 284 12.39 -7.01 5.10
N ILE A 285 13.54 -7.20 4.46
CA ILE A 285 13.69 -8.18 3.37
C ILE A 285 13.35 -9.59 3.87
N ALA A 286 13.68 -9.89 5.13
CA ALA A 286 13.39 -11.17 5.77
C ALA A 286 11.88 -11.45 5.91
N ASP A 287 11.04 -10.41 5.94
CA ASP A 287 9.58 -10.57 6.06
C ASP A 287 9.02 -11.27 4.82
N ASN A 288 9.48 -10.88 3.61
CA ASN A 288 9.13 -11.55 2.35
C ASN A 288 10.23 -11.32 1.28
N PRO A 289 11.24 -12.21 1.19
CA PRO A 289 12.36 -12.04 0.26
C PRO A 289 11.97 -12.11 -1.21
N SER A 290 10.95 -12.90 -1.58
CA SER A 290 10.47 -13.02 -2.96
C SER A 290 9.79 -11.73 -3.42
N LEU A 291 8.96 -11.14 -2.58
CA LEU A 291 8.31 -9.86 -2.85
C LEU A 291 9.34 -8.74 -3.05
N TYR A 292 10.34 -8.64 -2.16
CA TYR A 292 11.42 -7.67 -2.32
C TYR A 292 12.21 -7.87 -3.62
N ARG A 293 12.56 -9.12 -3.96
CA ARG A 293 13.22 -9.43 -5.24
C ARG A 293 12.37 -9.04 -6.45
N PHE A 294 11.08 -9.37 -6.43
CA PHE A 294 10.15 -9.03 -7.51
C PHE A 294 10.13 -7.52 -7.79
N LEU A 295 9.99 -6.70 -6.74
CA LEU A 295 9.99 -5.24 -6.86
C LEU A 295 11.31 -4.71 -7.43
N ARG A 296 12.43 -5.23 -6.95
CA ARG A 296 13.78 -4.82 -7.39
C ARG A 296 14.10 -5.21 -8.82
N GLU A 297 13.77 -6.42 -9.22
CA GLU A 297 14.07 -6.95 -10.55
C GLU A 297 13.16 -6.36 -11.63
N ASN A 298 11.94 -5.95 -11.28
CA ASN A 298 10.98 -5.37 -12.22
C ASN A 298 10.95 -3.84 -12.23
N PHE A 299 11.74 -3.18 -11.37
CA PHE A 299 11.75 -1.72 -11.21
C PHE A 299 11.87 -0.95 -12.54
N TYR A 300 12.89 -1.26 -13.34
CA TYR A 300 13.13 -0.56 -14.60
C TYR A 300 12.14 -0.97 -15.70
N THR A 301 11.60 -2.18 -15.66
CA THR A 301 10.52 -2.59 -16.56
C THR A 301 9.27 -1.77 -16.31
N LEU A 302 8.87 -1.59 -15.04
CA LEU A 302 7.72 -0.76 -14.67
C LEU A 302 7.95 0.70 -15.06
N MET A 303 9.17 1.22 -14.87
CA MET A 303 9.57 2.55 -15.34
C MET A 303 9.37 2.69 -16.87
N GLN A 304 9.78 1.68 -17.65
CA GLN A 304 9.66 1.68 -19.11
C GLN A 304 8.21 1.53 -19.61
N MET A 305 7.37 0.82 -18.87
CA MET A 305 5.95 0.67 -19.21
C MET A 305 5.17 1.98 -19.07
N ASN A 306 5.75 3.00 -18.42
CA ASN A 306 5.14 4.31 -18.21
C ASN A 306 3.77 4.20 -17.51
N ASP A 307 3.60 3.18 -16.66
CA ASP A 307 2.50 3.10 -15.71
C ASP A 307 2.90 3.87 -14.45
N PHE A 308 2.61 5.17 -14.46
CA PHE A 308 3.10 6.09 -13.44
C PHE A 308 2.64 5.69 -12.04
N ASP A 309 1.38 5.30 -11.90
CA ASP A 309 0.76 5.02 -10.61
C ASP A 309 1.43 3.82 -9.93
N THR A 310 1.54 2.69 -10.64
CA THR A 310 2.22 1.50 -10.15
C THR A 310 3.70 1.80 -9.87
N PHE A 311 4.38 2.50 -10.80
CA PHE A 311 5.80 2.79 -10.65
C PHE A 311 6.11 3.71 -9.46
N ALA A 312 5.34 4.78 -9.27
CA ALA A 312 5.50 5.68 -8.13
C ALA A 312 5.24 4.94 -6.80
N SER A 313 4.26 4.06 -6.77
CA SER A 313 3.99 3.16 -5.64
C SER A 313 5.15 2.19 -5.36
N VAL A 314 5.83 1.65 -6.39
CA VAL A 314 7.06 0.86 -6.21
C VAL A 314 8.21 1.71 -5.65
N VAL A 315 8.40 2.93 -6.16
CA VAL A 315 9.41 3.87 -5.63
C VAL A 315 9.16 4.12 -4.15
N ASP A 316 7.92 4.45 -3.77
CA ASP A 316 7.55 4.64 -2.37
C ASP A 316 7.80 3.37 -1.54
N THR A 317 7.39 2.20 -2.03
CA THR A 317 7.57 0.91 -1.36
C THR A 317 9.03 0.60 -1.07
N LEU A 318 9.95 0.78 -2.04
CA LEU A 318 11.38 0.55 -1.82
C LEU A 318 11.95 1.45 -0.71
N ARG A 319 11.34 2.63 -0.50
CA ARG A 319 11.76 3.54 0.57
C ARG A 319 11.33 3.06 1.95
N GLN A 320 10.33 2.17 2.07
CA GLN A 320 10.00 1.50 3.35
C GLN A 320 11.08 0.52 3.81
N TYR A 321 11.90 0.00 2.89
CA TYR A 321 13.08 -0.81 3.21
C TYR A 321 14.30 0.05 3.63
N GLY A 322 14.11 1.35 3.91
CA GLY A 322 15.18 2.27 4.30
C GLY A 322 15.99 2.84 3.12
N CYS A 323 15.52 2.66 1.89
CA CYS A 323 16.18 3.19 0.71
C CYS A 323 15.73 4.62 0.39
N GLY A 324 16.65 5.41 -0.16
CA GLY A 324 16.45 6.79 -0.50
C GLY A 324 17.34 7.19 -1.66
N PRO A 325 17.09 8.35 -2.28
CA PRO A 325 17.85 8.77 -3.46
C PRO A 325 19.35 8.98 -3.18
N LYS A 326 19.75 9.12 -1.91
CA LYS A 326 21.15 9.28 -1.47
C LYS A 326 21.91 7.95 -1.32
N ASN A 327 21.21 6.84 -1.02
CA ASN A 327 21.83 5.55 -0.70
C ASN A 327 21.41 4.40 -1.63
N ASP A 328 20.49 4.64 -2.57
CA ASP A 328 20.01 3.64 -3.52
C ASP A 328 19.86 4.20 -4.94
N ARG A 329 20.40 3.49 -5.92
CA ARG A 329 20.41 3.94 -7.32
C ARG A 329 19.03 3.83 -7.98
N GLN A 330 18.28 2.75 -7.76
CA GLN A 330 16.95 2.60 -8.35
C GLN A 330 15.99 3.65 -7.78
N VAL A 331 15.96 3.85 -6.46
CA VAL A 331 15.14 4.91 -5.84
C VAL A 331 15.53 6.28 -6.38
N ARG A 332 16.82 6.60 -6.52
CA ARG A 332 17.27 7.87 -7.12
C ARG A 332 16.73 8.06 -8.54
N ASP A 333 16.83 7.04 -9.38
CA ASP A 333 16.35 7.10 -10.76
C ASP A 333 14.81 7.25 -10.80
N GLY A 334 14.10 6.55 -9.93
CA GLY A 334 12.64 6.66 -9.80
C GLY A 334 12.18 8.02 -9.31
N VAL A 335 12.80 8.57 -8.27
CA VAL A 335 12.48 9.91 -7.77
C VAL A 335 12.75 10.97 -8.85
N ARG A 336 13.86 10.86 -9.59
CA ARG A 336 14.15 11.73 -10.75
C ARG A 336 13.09 11.61 -11.84
N TYR A 337 12.62 10.40 -12.11
CA TYR A 337 11.54 10.16 -13.06
C TYR A 337 10.24 10.83 -12.61
N VAL A 338 9.86 10.67 -11.35
CA VAL A 338 8.65 11.30 -10.77
C VAL A 338 8.77 12.83 -10.81
N LEU A 339 9.94 13.41 -10.49
CA LEU A 339 10.20 14.84 -10.66
C LEU A 339 10.14 15.28 -12.13
N ALA A 340 10.60 14.46 -13.07
CA ALA A 340 10.50 14.76 -14.49
C ALA A 340 9.04 14.74 -14.98
N VAL A 341 8.16 13.96 -14.36
CA VAL A 341 6.71 14.03 -14.59
C VAL A 341 6.14 15.35 -14.04
N TYR A 342 6.46 15.71 -12.80
CA TYR A 342 6.06 16.99 -12.20
C TYR A 342 6.48 18.21 -13.04
N ARG A 343 7.72 18.20 -13.56
CA ARG A 343 8.21 19.27 -14.45
C ARG A 343 7.46 19.31 -15.78
N ARG A 344 7.17 18.14 -16.38
CA ARG A 344 6.37 18.06 -17.62
C ARG A 344 4.97 18.63 -17.44
N THR A 345 4.38 18.47 -16.26
CA THR A 345 3.07 19.06 -15.95
C THR A 345 3.16 20.51 -15.46
N ARG A 346 4.36 21.13 -15.49
CA ARG A 346 4.62 22.51 -15.03
C ARG A 346 4.20 22.76 -13.58
N GLY A 347 4.34 21.72 -12.75
CA GLY A 347 4.02 21.77 -11.34
C GLY A 347 2.57 21.44 -10.99
N ASP A 348 1.77 20.98 -11.95
CA ASP A 348 0.35 20.67 -11.78
C ASP A 348 0.12 19.15 -11.89
N TRP A 349 0.08 18.45 -10.76
CA TRP A 349 -0.07 17.00 -10.73
C TRP A 349 -1.37 16.52 -11.34
N LEU A 350 -2.47 17.22 -11.09
CA LEU A 350 -3.81 16.87 -11.59
C LEU A 350 -3.90 16.94 -13.13
N ARG A 351 -2.97 17.64 -13.78
CA ARG A 351 -2.88 17.70 -15.25
C ARG A 351 -2.21 16.49 -15.88
N TYR A 352 -1.49 15.65 -15.15
CA TYR A 352 -0.83 14.47 -15.73
C TYR A 352 -1.84 13.58 -16.47
N TYR A 353 -3.02 13.38 -15.88
CA TYR A 353 -4.09 12.59 -16.49
C TYR A 353 -4.53 13.15 -17.86
N LEU A 354 -4.51 14.46 -18.05
CA LEU A 354 -4.83 15.07 -19.36
C LEU A 354 -3.78 14.72 -20.43
N TYR A 355 -2.50 14.63 -20.07
CA TYR A 355 -1.46 14.17 -20.99
C TYR A 355 -1.61 12.69 -21.34
N LYS A 356 -2.13 11.87 -20.41
CA LYS A 356 -2.42 10.43 -20.63
C LYS A 356 -3.60 10.25 -21.59
N LEU A 357 -4.69 10.97 -21.37
CA LEU A 357 -5.89 10.88 -22.20
C LEU A 357 -5.74 11.52 -23.57
N PHE A 358 -4.97 12.60 -23.64
CA PHE A 358 -4.89 13.45 -24.81
C PHE A 358 -3.45 13.70 -25.22
N PRO A 359 -2.72 12.65 -25.65
CA PRO A 359 -1.30 12.75 -25.99
C PRO A 359 -1.02 13.70 -27.16
N ASP A 360 -2.03 13.96 -27.99
CA ASP A 360 -1.93 14.82 -29.18
C ASP A 360 -2.32 16.29 -28.91
N LEU A 361 -2.84 16.62 -27.72
CA LEU A 361 -3.22 18.00 -27.41
C LEU A 361 -1.99 18.88 -27.19
N THR A 362 -2.03 20.08 -27.78
CA THR A 362 -0.96 21.05 -27.57
C THR A 362 -1.05 21.64 -26.17
N GLU A 363 0.04 22.25 -25.70
CA GLU A 363 0.05 22.96 -24.41
C GLU A 363 -1.04 24.04 -24.32
N SER A 364 -1.36 24.71 -25.44
CA SER A 364 -2.42 25.71 -25.49
C SER A 364 -3.80 25.08 -25.32
N ASP A 365 -3.99 23.83 -25.76
CA ASP A 365 -5.25 23.13 -25.62
C ASP A 365 -5.44 22.65 -24.18
N LEU A 366 -4.39 22.05 -23.59
CA LEU A 366 -4.39 21.63 -22.19
C LEU A 366 -4.60 22.80 -21.21
N ALA A 367 -4.07 23.98 -21.52
CA ALA A 367 -4.28 25.18 -20.70
C ALA A 367 -5.75 25.68 -20.70
N ARG A 368 -6.56 25.28 -21.69
CA ARG A 368 -7.98 25.65 -21.79
C ARG A 368 -8.91 24.69 -21.06
N ILE A 369 -8.45 23.46 -20.77
CA ILE A 369 -9.22 22.48 -20.01
C ILE A 369 -9.27 22.94 -18.56
N LYS A 370 -10.49 23.11 -18.05
CA LYS A 370 -10.75 23.49 -16.66
C LYS A 370 -11.17 22.25 -15.90
N LEU A 371 -10.24 21.67 -15.13
CA LEU A 371 -10.49 20.48 -14.28
C LEU A 371 -11.59 20.71 -13.22
N ASN A 372 -11.94 21.96 -12.92
CA ASN A 372 -13.04 22.30 -12.01
C ASN A 372 -14.43 22.22 -12.65
N LYS A 373 -14.55 21.83 -13.92
CA LYS A 373 -15.83 21.51 -14.56
C LYS A 373 -15.97 20.00 -14.67
N ALA A 374 -17.18 19.50 -14.42
CA ALA A 374 -17.53 18.10 -14.64
C ALA A 374 -17.43 17.79 -16.14
N GLU A 375 -16.24 17.43 -16.60
CA GLU A 375 -16.09 16.77 -17.90
C GLU A 375 -16.42 15.28 -17.67
N PRO A 376 -17.50 14.76 -18.27
CA PRO A 376 -18.08 13.46 -17.94
C PRO A 376 -17.21 12.23 -18.33
N THR A 377 -15.94 12.44 -18.68
CA THR A 377 -15.01 11.40 -19.13
C THR A 377 -13.80 11.21 -18.21
N ILE A 378 -13.67 12.00 -17.13
CA ILE A 378 -12.56 11.89 -16.19
C ILE A 378 -13.04 11.16 -14.94
N ASN A 379 -12.53 9.95 -14.71
CA ASN A 379 -12.75 9.22 -13.46
C ASN A 379 -12.12 10.01 -12.30
N SER A 380 -12.91 10.27 -11.25
CA SER A 380 -12.50 10.96 -10.03
C SER A 380 -11.26 10.32 -9.37
N TYR A 381 -11.16 8.99 -9.39
CA TYR A 381 -10.00 8.26 -8.89
C TYR A 381 -8.75 8.55 -9.72
N GLU A 382 -8.81 8.40 -11.05
CA GLU A 382 -7.66 8.67 -11.93
C GLU A 382 -7.20 10.13 -11.88
N LEU A 383 -8.11 11.07 -11.58
CA LEU A 383 -7.80 12.49 -11.44
C LEU A 383 -6.89 12.76 -10.24
N ILE A 384 -7.12 12.09 -9.10
CA ILE A 384 -6.36 12.32 -7.87
C ILE A 384 -5.15 11.42 -7.73
N HIS A 385 -5.22 10.20 -8.27
CA HIS A 385 -4.30 9.13 -7.91
C HIS A 385 -2.86 9.43 -8.29
N THR A 386 -2.62 10.05 -9.46
CA THR A 386 -1.27 10.50 -9.84
C THR A 386 -0.68 11.50 -8.84
N ALA A 387 -1.46 12.50 -8.39
CA ALA A 387 -0.98 13.47 -7.40
C ALA A 387 -0.66 12.77 -6.09
N TRP A 388 -1.53 11.87 -5.66
CA TRP A 388 -1.36 11.08 -4.44
C TRP A 388 -0.10 10.20 -4.49
N VAL A 389 0.03 9.29 -5.44
CA VAL A 389 1.19 8.38 -5.52
C VAL A 389 2.49 9.11 -5.84
N GLY A 390 2.45 10.20 -6.63
CA GLY A 390 3.59 11.06 -6.89
C GLY A 390 4.09 11.75 -5.62
N MET A 391 3.17 12.27 -4.80
CA MET A 391 3.50 12.83 -3.49
C MET A 391 4.17 11.80 -2.58
N LEU A 392 3.62 10.58 -2.51
CA LEU A 392 4.19 9.51 -1.69
C LEU A 392 5.60 9.13 -2.16
N ALA A 393 5.80 8.95 -3.47
CA ALA A 393 7.11 8.62 -4.02
C ALA A 393 8.20 9.65 -3.69
N LEU A 394 7.84 10.93 -3.49
CA LEU A 394 8.78 12.04 -3.27
C LEU A 394 9.00 12.45 -1.80
N ARG A 395 8.01 12.28 -0.91
CA ARG A 395 8.07 12.78 0.48
C ARG A 395 9.21 12.17 1.28
N ASP A 396 9.90 12.91 2.14
CA ASP A 396 10.91 12.29 3.04
C ASP A 396 10.26 11.26 3.98
N ARG A 397 10.98 10.16 4.28
CA ARG A 397 10.46 9.05 5.09
C ARG A 397 11.24 8.82 6.37
N HIS A 398 10.50 8.67 7.46
CA HIS A 398 10.92 8.24 8.78
C HIS A 398 9.83 7.30 9.32
N PRO A 399 9.88 6.00 8.98
CA PRO A 399 8.92 5.01 9.47
C PRO A 399 8.75 5.07 10.98
N ALA A 400 7.51 4.94 11.44
CA ALA A 400 7.22 4.86 12.87
C ALA A 400 7.78 3.55 13.44
N GLU A 401 8.21 3.59 14.70
CA GLU A 401 8.59 2.39 15.42
C GLU A 401 7.34 1.54 15.73
N PRO A 402 7.39 0.22 15.55
CA PRO A 402 6.28 -0.66 15.89
C PRO A 402 6.19 -0.84 17.42
N GLU A 403 5.28 -0.09 18.05
CA GLU A 403 5.04 -0.16 19.50
C GLU A 403 3.82 -1.03 19.84
N ALA A 404 3.80 -1.62 21.05
CA ALA A 404 2.66 -2.40 21.52
C ALA A 404 1.37 -1.56 21.56
N GLY A 405 0.25 -2.13 21.12
CA GLY A 405 -1.02 -1.42 21.00
C GLY A 405 -1.15 -0.55 19.74
N THR A 406 -0.14 -0.56 18.86
CA THR A 406 -0.23 0.04 17.53
C THR A 406 -0.40 -1.04 16.46
N TYR A 407 -0.83 -0.65 15.26
CA TYR A 407 -0.87 -1.53 14.09
C TYR A 407 0.48 -2.24 13.88
N GLY A 408 1.60 -1.48 13.89
CA GLY A 408 2.92 -2.05 13.69
C GLY A 408 3.32 -3.05 14.77
N GLY A 409 2.92 -2.81 16.02
CA GLY A 409 3.12 -3.76 17.13
C GLY A 409 2.31 -5.04 16.96
N ALA A 410 1.06 -4.94 16.50
CA ALA A 410 0.20 -6.09 16.23
C ALA A 410 0.79 -6.98 15.12
N ILE A 411 1.21 -6.39 14.01
CA ILE A 411 1.88 -7.10 12.91
C ILE A 411 3.18 -7.77 13.38
N ARG A 412 4.06 -7.03 14.07
CA ARG A 412 5.38 -7.54 14.48
C ARG A 412 5.30 -8.66 15.52
N ALA A 413 4.15 -8.84 16.18
CA ALA A 413 3.94 -9.93 17.12
C ALA A 413 3.97 -11.32 16.46
N TRP A 414 3.56 -11.41 15.19
CA TRP A 414 3.46 -12.67 14.43
C TRP A 414 4.39 -12.74 13.20
N LEU A 415 4.98 -11.62 12.76
CA LEU A 415 6.07 -11.69 11.77
C LEU A 415 7.29 -12.46 12.32
N PRO A 416 8.09 -13.10 11.44
CA PRO A 416 9.30 -13.80 11.86
C PRO A 416 10.20 -12.89 12.71
N ARG A 417 10.55 -13.35 13.93
CA ARG A 417 11.51 -12.63 14.78
C ARG A 417 12.89 -12.64 14.12
N GLN A 418 13.51 -11.48 14.08
CA GLN A 418 14.87 -11.30 13.58
C GLN A 418 15.92 -11.70 14.61
#